data_AF-A0A151T897-F1
#
_entry.id   AF-A0A151T897-F1
#
_cell.length_a   1.000
_cell.length_b   1.000
_cell.length_c   1.000
_cell.angle_alpha   90.00
_cell.angle_beta   90.00
_cell.angle_gamma   90.00
#
_symmetry.space_group_name_H-M   'P 1'
#
loop_
_entity.id
_entity.type
_entity.pdbx_description
1 polymer ?
#
loop_
_entity_poly.entity_id
_entity_poly.type
_entity_poly.pdbx_seq_one_letter_code
_entity_poly.pdbx_strand_id
1 'polypeptide(L)'
;MMRDLPCLKENSEACEGCLLSKQHRLPFSTGKAWRAKDLLELIHADICGPMRTSSLHNNRYFILFIDNFSRMTWVYFIKAKSEVFGIFKKLKTLVKKQSGKQIKVLRSDRGKEYTSHEFDKLCEDEGIERQITVAYSPQQNEVSERKNHTVMEMSRSMLKEKGLPNTFWAEAVYTAVYILNRCPTKVVQDKTPIEAWSGKKPSAQHLRVFGSIFYIQVLEEKRHKIKDKTI
;
A
#
# COMPACT_ATOMS: atom_id res chain seq x y z
N MET A 1 -5.88 32.74 26.81
CA MET A 1 -6.40 31.91 27.92
C MET A 1 -7.56 32.64 28.56
N MET A 2 -8.71 31.97 28.75
CA MET A 2 -9.90 32.52 29.45
C MET A 2 -9.61 32.70 30.95
N ARG A 3 -10.17 33.74 31.57
CA ARG A 3 -9.84 34.17 32.94
C ARG A 3 -10.76 33.61 34.04
N ASP A 4 -11.85 32.92 33.68
CA ASP A 4 -12.93 32.58 34.63
C ASP A 4 -13.23 31.07 34.70
N LEU A 5 -12.24 30.21 34.47
CA LEU A 5 -12.42 28.77 34.65
C LEU A 5 -12.37 28.41 36.14
N PRO A 6 -13.38 27.72 36.70
CA PRO A 6 -13.34 27.25 38.07
C PRO A 6 -12.17 26.29 38.27
N CYS A 7 -11.50 26.41 39.42
CA CYS A 7 -10.39 25.53 39.78
C CYS A 7 -10.93 24.11 40.01
N LEU A 8 -10.83 23.26 38.99
CA LEU A 8 -11.22 21.86 39.08
C LEU A 8 -10.22 21.15 39.99
N LYS A 9 -10.72 20.50 41.04
CA LYS A 9 -9.90 19.60 41.86
C LYS A 9 -9.61 18.36 41.01
N GLU A 10 -8.34 18.03 40.82
CA GLU A 10 -7.94 16.77 40.20
C GLU A 10 -8.44 15.62 41.07
N ASN A 11 -9.39 14.84 40.56
CA ASN A 11 -9.83 13.62 41.21
C ASN A 11 -8.93 12.47 40.74
N SER A 12 -8.19 11.85 41.66
CA SER A 12 -7.23 10.77 41.34
C SER A 12 -7.89 9.45 40.95
N GLU A 13 -9.21 9.34 41.15
CA GLU A 13 -9.98 8.15 40.82
C GLU A 13 -10.49 8.20 39.38
N ALA A 14 -10.27 7.12 38.64
CA ALA A 14 -10.72 7.00 37.26
C ALA A 14 -12.26 7.02 37.20
N CYS A 15 -12.82 8.01 36.52
CA CYS A 15 -14.27 8.15 36.35
C CYS A 15 -14.85 6.93 35.60
N GLU A 16 -15.80 6.23 36.21
CA GLU A 16 -16.48 5.06 35.64
C GLU A 16 -17.11 5.38 34.26
N GLY A 17 -17.79 6.52 34.13
CA GLY A 17 -18.34 6.96 32.83
C GLY A 17 -17.28 7.21 31.76
N CYS A 18 -16.09 7.70 32.15
CA CYS A 18 -14.97 7.85 31.22
C CYS A 18 -14.32 6.52 30.87
N LEU A 19 -14.23 5.57 31.82
CA LEU A 19 -13.76 4.22 31.55
C LEU A 19 -14.73 3.54 30.58
N LEU A 20 -16.03 3.53 30.85
CA LEU A 20 -17.03 2.90 29.97
C LEU A 20 -17.07 3.50 28.56
N SER A 21 -16.84 4.81 28.42
CA SER A 21 -16.94 5.51 27.12
C SER A 21 -15.61 5.64 26.36
N LYS A 22 -14.46 5.62 27.05
CA LYS A 22 -13.12 5.85 26.46
C LYS A 22 -12.15 4.69 26.65
N GLN A 23 -12.57 3.57 27.26
CA GLN A 23 -11.73 2.38 27.38
C GLN A 23 -11.47 1.79 26.00
N HIS A 24 -10.24 1.97 25.52
CA HIS A 24 -9.74 1.26 24.36
C HIS A 24 -9.26 -0.12 24.77
N ARG A 25 -9.46 -1.11 23.89
CA ARG A 25 -8.88 -2.45 24.05
C ARG A 25 -7.37 -2.29 24.25
N LEU A 26 -6.83 -2.88 25.33
CA LEU A 26 -5.39 -2.89 25.55
C LEU A 26 -4.69 -3.45 24.31
N PRO A 27 -3.58 -2.84 23.86
CA PRO A 27 -2.75 -3.45 22.84
C PRO A 27 -2.36 -4.83 23.36
N PHE A 28 -2.58 -5.86 22.54
CA PHE A 28 -2.22 -7.21 22.90
C PHE A 28 -0.72 -7.27 23.20
N SER A 29 -0.33 -8.09 24.19
CA SER A 29 1.09 -8.30 24.51
C SER A 29 1.83 -8.68 23.24
N THR A 30 2.64 -7.74 22.75
CA THR A 30 3.49 -7.96 21.59
C THR A 30 4.68 -8.78 22.09
N GLY A 31 4.45 -10.07 22.37
CA GLY A 31 5.54 -11.03 22.18
C GLY A 31 6.10 -10.78 20.79
N LYS A 32 7.43 -10.69 20.63
CA LYS A 32 8.11 -10.29 19.38
C LYS A 32 7.32 -10.79 18.17
N ALA A 33 6.54 -9.91 17.54
CA ALA A 33 5.68 -10.31 16.44
C ALA A 33 6.58 -10.97 15.40
N TRP A 34 6.23 -12.19 14.99
CA TRP A 34 7.06 -12.93 14.04
C TRP A 34 7.33 -12.05 12.82
N ARG A 35 8.60 -11.98 12.43
CA ARG A 35 9.08 -11.14 11.33
C ARG A 35 9.93 -11.96 10.40
N ALA A 36 9.68 -11.79 9.10
CA ALA A 36 10.53 -12.34 8.05
C ALA A 36 11.98 -11.90 8.25
N LYS A 37 12.90 -12.85 8.12
CA LYS A 37 14.35 -12.63 8.20
C LYS A 37 14.98 -12.42 6.83
N ASP A 38 14.24 -12.76 5.77
CA ASP A 38 14.70 -12.64 4.40
C ASP A 38 13.58 -12.18 3.44
N LEU A 39 13.97 -11.74 2.26
CA LEU A 39 13.08 -11.34 1.17
C LEU A 39 12.16 -12.49 0.77
N LEU A 40 10.89 -12.15 0.50
CA LEU A 40 9.85 -13.05 0.00
C LEU A 40 9.47 -14.20 0.95
N GLU A 41 9.92 -14.20 2.20
CA GLU A 41 9.44 -15.17 3.19
C GLU A 41 7.95 -15.00 3.50
N LEU A 42 7.47 -13.77 3.48
CA LEU A 42 6.05 -13.46 3.68
C LEU A 42 5.65 -12.24 2.86
N ILE A 43 4.69 -12.42 1.96
CA ILE A 43 4.00 -11.36 1.23
C ILE A 43 2.62 -11.15 1.85
N HIS A 44 2.32 -9.92 2.24
CA HIS A 44 0.96 -9.51 2.62
C HIS A 44 0.24 -8.99 1.38
N ALA A 45 -1.00 -9.40 1.16
CA ALA A 45 -1.86 -8.95 0.09
C ALA A 45 -3.15 -8.36 0.66
N ASP A 46 -3.55 -7.20 0.15
CA ASP A 46 -4.83 -6.58 0.52
C ASP A 46 -5.40 -5.75 -0.64
N ILE A 47 -6.73 -5.74 -0.77
CA ILE A 47 -7.46 -5.04 -1.82
C ILE A 47 -8.17 -3.84 -1.24
N CYS A 48 -7.99 -2.68 -1.87
CA CYS A 48 -8.75 -1.49 -1.56
C CYS A 48 -9.75 -1.15 -2.66
N GLY A 49 -11.02 -1.02 -2.29
CA GLY A 49 -12.12 -0.63 -3.17
C GLY A 49 -13.44 -1.35 -2.84
N PRO A 50 -14.50 -1.14 -3.64
CA PRO A 50 -14.52 -0.34 -4.86
C PRO A 50 -14.39 1.16 -4.60
N MET A 51 -13.65 1.85 -5.46
CA MET A 51 -13.65 3.31 -5.52
C MET A 51 -14.95 3.81 -6.15
N ARG A 52 -15.54 4.87 -5.58
CA ARG A 52 -16.78 5.47 -6.10
C ARG A 52 -16.60 6.05 -7.50
N THR A 53 -15.42 6.61 -7.78
CA THR A 53 -15.05 7.16 -9.08
C THR A 53 -14.07 6.21 -9.76
N SER A 54 -14.36 5.83 -11.00
CA SER A 54 -13.42 5.06 -11.82
C SER A 54 -12.17 5.88 -12.12
N SER A 55 -11.01 5.23 -12.16
CA SER A 55 -9.77 5.87 -12.63
C SER A 55 -9.83 6.18 -14.13
N LEU A 56 -8.84 6.92 -14.65
CA LEU A 56 -8.69 7.18 -16.10
C LEU A 56 -8.74 5.92 -16.97
N HIS A 57 -8.27 4.78 -16.43
CA HIS A 57 -8.24 3.49 -17.13
C HIS A 57 -9.42 2.57 -16.76
N ASN A 58 -10.48 3.13 -16.17
CA ASN A 58 -11.68 2.42 -15.72
C ASN A 58 -11.44 1.38 -14.61
N ASN A 59 -10.31 1.46 -13.88
CA ASN A 59 -10.10 0.63 -12.70
C ASN A 59 -10.99 1.09 -11.54
N ARG A 60 -11.42 0.14 -10.71
CA ARG A 60 -12.24 0.39 -9.51
C ARG A 60 -11.58 -0.06 -8.22
N TYR A 61 -10.53 -0.86 -8.28
CA TYR A 61 -9.79 -1.32 -7.10
C TYR A 61 -8.30 -1.21 -7.36
N PHE A 62 -7.54 -1.24 -6.28
CA PHE A 62 -6.12 -1.55 -6.33
C PHE A 62 -5.76 -2.63 -5.32
N ILE A 63 -4.70 -3.37 -5.60
CA ILE A 63 -4.15 -4.41 -4.75
C ILE A 63 -2.76 -3.96 -4.32
N LEU A 64 -2.47 -4.05 -3.03
CA LEU A 64 -1.10 -3.93 -2.53
C LEU A 64 -0.55 -5.31 -2.19
N PHE A 65 0.66 -5.57 -2.65
CA PHE A 65 1.50 -6.67 -2.18
C PHE A 65 2.69 -6.10 -1.45
N ILE A 66 2.94 -6.55 -0.22
CA ILE A 66 3.96 -5.98 0.65
C ILE A 66 4.86 -7.09 1.16
N ASP A 67 6.14 -6.99 0.85
CA ASP A 67 7.17 -7.87 1.42
C ASP A 67 7.38 -7.55 2.91
N ASN A 68 7.25 -8.56 3.78
CA ASN A 68 7.31 -8.35 5.22
C ASN A 68 8.72 -7.92 5.71
N PHE A 69 9.76 -8.38 5.03
CA PHE A 69 11.15 -8.10 5.38
C PHE A 69 11.55 -6.67 4.98
N SER A 70 11.52 -6.38 3.67
CA SER A 70 11.97 -5.12 3.05
C SER A 70 10.93 -4.01 3.08
N ARG A 71 9.65 -4.34 3.29
CA ARG A 71 8.50 -3.42 3.12
C ARG A 71 8.32 -2.89 1.71
N MET A 72 9.01 -3.47 0.73
CA MET A 72 8.78 -3.19 -0.67
C MET A 72 7.31 -3.46 -0.99
N THR A 73 6.65 -2.44 -1.54
CA THR A 73 5.22 -2.46 -1.83
C THR A 73 5.02 -2.40 -3.34
N TRP A 74 4.30 -3.36 -3.90
CA TRP A 74 3.84 -3.34 -5.28
C TRP A 74 2.36 -3.02 -5.32
N VAL A 75 1.96 -2.16 -6.25
CA VAL A 75 0.56 -1.79 -6.48
C VAL A 75 0.12 -2.18 -7.88
N TYR A 76 -1.06 -2.76 -7.97
CA TYR A 76 -1.72 -3.09 -9.23
C TYR A 76 -3.15 -2.57 -9.22
N PHE A 77 -3.60 -2.04 -10.35
CA PHE A 77 -4.97 -1.52 -10.51
C PHE A 77 -5.80 -2.52 -11.31
N ILE A 78 -7.02 -2.77 -10.85
CA ILE A 78 -7.93 -3.77 -11.44
C ILE A 78 -9.35 -3.21 -11.56
N LYS A 79 -10.12 -3.74 -12.52
CA LYS A 79 -11.53 -3.41 -12.73
C LYS A 79 -12.43 -4.30 -11.89
N ALA A 80 -12.06 -5.57 -11.74
CA ALA A 80 -12.79 -6.58 -10.99
C ALA A 80 -11.87 -7.41 -10.09
N LYS A 81 -12.41 -7.84 -8.94
CA LYS A 81 -11.72 -8.72 -7.97
C LYS A 81 -11.31 -10.08 -8.56
N SER A 82 -11.93 -10.53 -9.64
CA SER A 82 -11.54 -11.76 -10.36
C SER A 82 -10.16 -11.68 -11.02
N GLU A 83 -9.61 -10.47 -11.23
CA GLU A 83 -8.31 -10.29 -11.86
C GLU A 83 -7.12 -10.60 -10.93
N VAL A 84 -7.38 -10.73 -9.62
CA VAL A 84 -6.38 -10.89 -8.56
C VAL A 84 -5.44 -12.06 -8.81
N PHE A 85 -5.97 -13.22 -9.22
CA PHE A 85 -5.16 -14.40 -9.52
C PHE A 85 -4.16 -14.15 -10.65
N GLY A 86 -4.61 -13.51 -11.73
CA GLY A 86 -3.75 -13.15 -12.86
C GLY A 86 -2.67 -12.14 -12.46
N ILE A 87 -3.00 -11.18 -11.60
CA ILE A 87 -2.04 -10.22 -11.06
C ILE A 87 -1.01 -10.91 -10.16
N PHE A 88 -1.44 -11.83 -9.28
CA PHE A 88 -0.52 -12.57 -8.42
C PHE A 88 0.51 -13.37 -9.21
N LYS A 89 0.09 -14.04 -10.30
CA LYS A 89 1.02 -14.72 -11.22
C LYS A 89 2.06 -13.77 -11.79
N LYS A 90 1.63 -12.58 -12.26
CA LYS A 90 2.55 -11.56 -12.80
C LYS A 90 3.55 -11.09 -11.74
N LEU A 91 3.08 -10.82 -10.52
CA LEU A 91 3.96 -10.45 -9.41
C LEU A 91 4.96 -11.55 -9.10
N LYS A 92 4.51 -12.80 -8.94
CA LYS A 92 5.36 -13.96 -8.63
C LYS A 92 6.52 -14.07 -9.61
N THR A 93 6.24 -14.00 -10.90
CA THR A 93 7.28 -14.06 -11.95
C THR A 93 8.24 -12.88 -11.85
N LEU A 94 7.72 -11.66 -11.64
CA LEU A 94 8.53 -10.45 -11.52
C LEU A 94 9.48 -10.53 -10.32
N VAL A 95 8.98 -10.84 -9.13
CA VAL A 95 9.81 -10.86 -7.91
C VAL A 95 10.82 -11.99 -7.94
N LYS A 96 10.47 -13.14 -8.52
CA LYS A 96 11.41 -14.27 -8.73
C LYS A 96 12.55 -13.88 -9.64
N LYS A 97 12.26 -13.21 -10.76
CA LYS A 97 13.29 -12.77 -11.72
C LYS A 97 14.17 -11.64 -11.17
N GLN A 98 13.63 -10.74 -10.36
CA GLN A 98 14.38 -9.61 -9.81
C GLN A 98 15.27 -10.00 -8.63
N SER A 99 14.80 -10.89 -7.76
CA SER A 99 15.50 -11.22 -6.51
C SER A 99 16.26 -12.56 -6.56
N GLY A 100 15.95 -13.44 -7.51
CA GLY A 100 16.39 -14.83 -7.51
C GLY A 100 15.74 -15.69 -6.41
N LYS A 101 14.81 -15.14 -5.63
CA LYS A 101 14.12 -15.80 -4.52
C LYS A 101 12.68 -16.15 -4.87
N GLN A 102 12.04 -16.97 -4.05
CA GLN A 102 10.66 -17.40 -4.26
C GLN A 102 9.79 -16.97 -3.08
N ILE A 103 8.52 -16.70 -3.36
CA ILE A 103 7.52 -16.41 -2.33
C ILE A 103 7.31 -17.69 -1.53
N LYS A 104 7.56 -17.67 -0.22
CA LYS A 104 7.33 -18.82 0.66
C LYS A 104 5.91 -18.83 1.22
N VAL A 105 5.45 -17.67 1.68
CA VAL A 105 4.14 -17.52 2.31
C VAL A 105 3.40 -16.34 1.69
N LEU A 106 2.14 -16.56 1.31
CA LEU A 106 1.20 -15.49 0.96
C LEU A 106 0.17 -15.35 2.09
N ARG A 107 0.08 -14.15 2.66
CA ARG A 107 -0.96 -13.80 3.62
C ARG A 107 -1.97 -12.85 3.00
N SER A 108 -3.24 -13.21 3.07
CA SER A 108 -4.36 -12.40 2.59
C SER A 108 -5.51 -12.41 3.60
N ASP A 109 -6.49 -11.54 3.38
CA ASP A 109 -7.78 -11.64 4.05
C ASP A 109 -8.59 -12.86 3.54
N ARG A 110 -9.79 -13.05 4.10
CA ARG A 110 -10.75 -14.08 3.70
C ARG A 110 -11.52 -13.72 2.42
N GLY A 111 -11.01 -12.81 1.60
CA GLY A 111 -11.62 -12.42 0.34
C GLY A 111 -11.78 -13.62 -0.60
N LYS A 112 -12.97 -13.77 -1.20
CA LYS A 112 -13.26 -14.85 -2.15
C LYS A 112 -12.33 -14.83 -3.37
N GLU A 113 -11.79 -13.65 -3.68
CA GLU A 113 -10.75 -13.43 -4.69
C GLU A 113 -9.46 -14.23 -4.46
N TYR A 114 -9.17 -14.62 -3.23
CA TYR A 114 -7.99 -15.38 -2.85
C TYR A 114 -8.27 -16.85 -2.61
N THR A 115 -9.53 -17.29 -2.62
CA THR A 115 -9.95 -18.66 -2.24
C THR A 115 -10.50 -19.44 -3.44
N SER A 116 -10.04 -19.15 -4.66
CA SER A 116 -10.42 -19.96 -5.82
C SER A 116 -9.57 -21.24 -5.85
N HIS A 117 -10.18 -22.34 -6.33
CA HIS A 117 -9.49 -23.62 -6.48
C HIS A 117 -8.22 -23.51 -7.35
N GLU A 118 -8.24 -22.65 -8.37
CA GLU A 118 -7.06 -22.39 -9.20
C GLU A 118 -5.93 -21.71 -8.41
N PHE A 119 -6.28 -20.83 -7.47
CA PHE A 119 -5.32 -20.16 -6.59
C PHE A 119 -4.70 -21.16 -5.63
N ASP A 120 -5.52 -22.02 -5.02
CA ASP A 120 -5.08 -23.09 -4.13
C ASP A 120 -4.13 -24.04 -4.83
N LYS A 121 -4.54 -24.57 -5.99
CA LYS A 121 -3.72 -25.47 -6.79
C LYS A 121 -2.38 -24.84 -7.18
N LEU A 122 -2.37 -23.57 -7.60
CA LEU A 122 -1.11 -22.87 -7.92
C LEU A 122 -0.19 -22.79 -6.70
N CYS A 123 -0.74 -22.54 -5.51
CA CYS A 123 0.06 -22.45 -4.30
C CYS A 123 0.59 -23.82 -3.88
N GLU A 124 -0.21 -24.88 -3.98
CA GLU A 124 0.21 -26.26 -3.71
C GLU A 124 1.32 -26.71 -4.68
N ASP A 125 1.12 -26.53 -5.99
CA ASP A 125 2.07 -26.92 -7.05
C ASP A 125 3.44 -26.22 -6.89
N GLU A 126 3.45 -25.02 -6.30
CA GLU A 126 4.65 -24.19 -6.15
C GLU A 126 5.20 -24.17 -4.73
N GLY A 127 4.56 -24.89 -3.79
CA GLY A 127 4.95 -24.94 -2.38
C GLY A 127 4.81 -23.61 -1.64
N ILE A 128 3.85 -22.77 -2.02
CA ILE A 128 3.54 -21.50 -1.36
C ILE A 128 2.53 -21.75 -0.25
N GLU A 129 2.90 -21.49 1.00
CA GLU A 129 1.98 -21.57 2.14
C GLU A 129 0.97 -20.41 2.09
N ARG A 130 -0.33 -20.73 2.21
CA ARG A 130 -1.39 -19.73 2.30
C ARG A 130 -1.77 -19.47 3.76
N GLN A 131 -1.68 -18.20 4.16
CA GLN A 131 -2.14 -17.74 5.47
C GLN A 131 -3.35 -16.83 5.30
N ILE A 132 -4.52 -17.33 5.66
CA ILE A 132 -5.76 -16.55 5.58
C ILE A 132 -6.06 -15.98 6.96
N THR A 133 -6.13 -14.65 7.07
CA THR A 133 -6.38 -14.03 8.38
C THR A 133 -7.80 -14.30 8.87
N VAL A 134 -7.92 -14.71 10.13
CA VAL A 134 -9.22 -14.88 10.80
C VAL A 134 -9.90 -13.53 10.98
N ALA A 135 -11.23 -13.47 10.80
CA ALA A 135 -12.05 -12.25 10.90
C ALA A 135 -11.97 -11.52 12.27
N TYR A 136 -11.29 -12.10 13.25
CA TYR A 136 -11.16 -11.59 14.63
C TYR A 136 -9.72 -11.51 15.13
N SER A 137 -8.71 -11.64 14.26
CA SER A 137 -7.29 -11.41 14.60
C SER A 137 -6.67 -10.31 13.71
N PRO A 138 -7.06 -9.03 13.90
CA PRO A 138 -6.63 -7.92 13.05
C PRO A 138 -5.10 -7.76 12.97
N GLN A 139 -4.35 -8.23 13.97
CA GLN A 139 -2.89 -8.09 13.97
C GLN A 139 -2.21 -8.79 12.79
N GLN A 140 -2.82 -9.85 12.25
CA GLN A 140 -2.17 -10.68 11.23
C GLN A 140 -2.04 -9.95 9.89
N ASN A 141 -3.02 -9.12 9.51
CA ASN A 141 -3.00 -8.30 8.29
C ASN A 141 -2.76 -6.81 8.55
N GLU A 142 -2.50 -6.42 9.81
CA GLU A 142 -2.32 -5.01 10.21
C GLU A 142 -1.23 -4.29 9.40
N VAL A 143 -0.28 -5.03 8.84
CA VAL A 143 0.76 -4.47 7.96
C VAL A 143 0.17 -3.90 6.67
N SER A 144 -0.69 -4.67 5.99
CA SER A 144 -1.29 -4.26 4.73
C SER A 144 -2.39 -3.24 4.94
N GLU A 145 -3.21 -3.40 5.99
CA GLU A 145 -4.26 -2.45 6.37
C GLU A 145 -3.67 -1.06 6.66
N ARG A 146 -2.64 -0.97 7.51
CA ARG A 146 -1.95 0.31 7.79
C ARG A 146 -1.33 0.92 6.55
N LYS A 147 -0.76 0.08 5.66
CA LYS A 147 -0.17 0.56 4.42
C LYS A 147 -1.25 1.11 3.49
N ASN A 148 -2.39 0.43 3.34
CA ASN A 148 -3.54 0.89 2.57
C ASN A 148 -4.06 2.22 3.09
N HIS A 149 -4.19 2.38 4.41
CA HIS A 149 -4.58 3.64 5.02
C HIS A 149 -3.62 4.78 4.64
N THR A 150 -2.32 4.56 4.84
CA THR A 150 -1.26 5.55 4.53
C THR A 150 -1.30 5.96 3.06
N VAL A 151 -1.40 4.98 2.16
CA VAL A 151 -1.46 5.21 0.71
C VAL A 151 -2.69 6.04 0.34
N MET A 152 -3.84 5.76 0.92
CA MET A 152 -5.08 6.51 0.66
C MET A 152 -5.04 7.94 1.20
N GLU A 153 -4.48 8.16 2.39
CA GLU A 153 -4.31 9.50 2.96
C GLU A 153 -3.38 10.36 2.10
N MET A 154 -2.23 9.81 1.69
CA MET A 154 -1.31 10.49 0.78
C MET A 154 -1.98 10.82 -0.55
N SER A 155 -2.71 9.85 -1.12
CA SER A 155 -3.39 10.03 -2.41
C SER A 155 -4.45 11.13 -2.36
N ARG A 156 -5.28 11.15 -1.31
CA ARG A 156 -6.28 12.20 -1.07
C ARG A 156 -5.63 13.57 -0.90
N SER A 157 -4.53 13.64 -0.16
CA SER A 157 -3.80 14.88 0.08
C SER A 157 -3.21 15.44 -1.21
N MET A 158 -2.56 14.59 -2.03
CA MET A 158 -1.99 14.99 -3.32
C MET A 158 -3.05 15.50 -4.30
N LEU A 159 -4.20 14.82 -4.40
CA LEU A 159 -5.29 15.26 -5.25
C LEU A 159 -5.88 16.60 -4.79
N LYS A 160 -6.13 16.73 -3.48
CA LYS A 160 -6.72 17.93 -2.89
C LYS A 160 -5.82 19.14 -3.05
N GLU A 161 -4.52 18.98 -2.78
CA GLU A 161 -3.52 20.05 -2.92
C GLU A 161 -3.42 20.56 -4.36
N LYS A 162 -3.55 19.67 -5.34
CA LYS A 162 -3.48 20.02 -6.77
C LYS A 162 -4.81 20.35 -7.43
N GLY A 163 -5.91 20.28 -6.68
CA GLY A 163 -7.25 20.49 -7.24
C GLY A 163 -7.59 19.50 -8.36
N LEU A 164 -7.00 18.31 -8.37
CA LEU A 164 -7.21 17.33 -9.43
C LEU A 164 -8.49 16.52 -9.20
N PRO A 165 -9.23 16.17 -10.27
CA PRO A 165 -10.40 15.31 -10.15
C PRO A 165 -10.09 13.95 -9.55
N ASN A 166 -11.07 13.35 -8.87
CA ASN A 166 -10.93 12.01 -8.28
C ASN A 166 -10.65 10.92 -9.33
N THR A 167 -10.85 11.15 -10.62
CA THR A 167 -10.48 10.21 -11.69
C THR A 167 -8.98 9.92 -11.75
N PHE A 168 -8.14 10.79 -11.17
CA PHE A 168 -6.69 10.61 -11.06
C PHE A 168 -6.25 9.80 -9.82
N TRP A 169 -7.19 9.16 -9.11
CA TRP A 169 -6.87 8.44 -7.87
C TRP A 169 -5.84 7.33 -8.08
N ALA A 170 -5.82 6.66 -9.23
CA ALA A 170 -4.88 5.57 -9.50
C ALA A 170 -3.45 6.13 -9.64
N GLU A 171 -3.29 7.24 -10.34
CA GLU A 171 -2.02 7.95 -10.52
C GLU A 171 -1.51 8.50 -9.18
N ALA A 172 -2.40 9.01 -8.34
CA ALA A 172 -2.08 9.45 -6.98
C ALA A 172 -1.62 8.27 -6.10
N VAL A 173 -2.35 7.15 -6.12
CA VAL A 173 -1.99 5.91 -5.38
C VAL A 173 -0.65 5.38 -5.84
N TYR A 174 -0.41 5.32 -7.16
CA TYR A 174 0.87 4.88 -7.72
C TYR A 174 2.02 5.78 -7.22
N THR A 175 1.83 7.09 -7.26
CA THR A 175 2.81 8.07 -6.79
C THR A 175 3.07 7.92 -5.29
N ALA A 176 2.04 7.71 -4.48
CA ALA A 176 2.17 7.49 -3.04
C ALA A 176 3.03 6.26 -2.75
N VAL A 177 2.74 5.12 -3.40
CA VAL A 177 3.53 3.89 -3.25
C VAL A 177 4.97 4.10 -3.73
N TYR A 178 5.16 4.82 -4.83
CA TYR A 178 6.49 5.13 -5.36
C TYR A 178 7.36 5.92 -4.38
N ILE A 179 6.77 6.92 -3.72
CA ILE A 179 7.40 7.74 -2.68
C ILE A 179 7.67 6.88 -1.46
N LEU A 180 6.69 6.13 -0.96
CA LEU A 180 6.82 5.29 0.23
C LEU A 180 7.93 4.24 0.10
N ASN A 181 8.14 3.69 -1.11
CA ASN A 181 9.25 2.75 -1.37
C ASN A 181 10.64 3.42 -1.33
N ARG A 182 10.71 4.76 -1.38
CA ARG A 182 11.93 5.57 -1.36
C ARG A 182 12.08 6.42 -0.09
N CYS A 183 11.11 6.34 0.83
CA CYS A 183 11.23 6.96 2.14
C CYS A 183 11.79 5.94 3.14
N PRO A 184 12.69 6.36 4.05
CA PRO A 184 13.15 5.48 5.11
C PRO A 184 11.99 5.06 6.00
N THR A 185 12.04 3.84 6.52
CA THR A 185 11.04 3.37 7.49
C THR A 185 11.73 2.81 8.72
N LYS A 186 11.19 3.08 9.91
CA LYS A 186 11.73 2.57 11.19
C LYS A 186 11.94 1.06 11.18
N VAL A 187 11.08 0.37 10.43
CA VAL A 187 11.07 -1.09 10.33
C VAL A 187 12.34 -1.60 9.66
N VAL A 188 12.93 -0.88 8.71
CA VAL A 188 14.01 -1.37 7.85
C VAL A 188 15.36 -0.70 8.18
N GLN A 189 15.54 -0.25 9.43
CA GLN A 189 16.81 0.23 9.98
C GLN A 189 17.51 1.26 9.06
N ASP A 190 16.88 2.44 8.92
CA ASP A 190 17.38 3.59 8.14
C ASP A 190 17.57 3.35 6.63
N LYS A 191 17.13 2.20 6.10
CA LYS A 191 17.04 1.96 4.67
C LYS A 191 15.66 2.28 4.11
N THR A 192 15.64 2.60 2.83
CA THR A 192 14.39 2.67 2.06
C THR A 192 13.93 1.26 1.68
N PRO A 193 12.63 1.01 1.52
CA PRO A 193 12.15 -0.29 1.08
C PRO A 193 12.79 -0.80 -0.22
N ILE A 194 13.00 0.10 -1.20
CA ILE A 194 13.67 -0.25 -2.45
C ILE A 194 15.16 -0.60 -2.25
N GLU A 195 15.84 0.05 -1.32
CA GLU A 195 17.22 -0.27 -0.97
C GLU A 195 17.32 -1.63 -0.26
N ALA A 196 16.38 -1.92 0.65
CA ALA A 196 16.32 -3.21 1.32
C ALA A 196 15.95 -4.36 0.36
N TRP A 197 15.15 -4.07 -0.67
CA TRP A 197 14.79 -5.03 -1.73
C TRP A 197 15.94 -5.27 -2.71
N SER A 198 16.55 -4.21 -3.22
CA SER A 198 17.51 -4.28 -4.34
C SER A 198 18.98 -4.26 -3.92
N GLY A 199 19.26 -3.91 -2.66
CA GLY A 199 20.61 -3.62 -2.16
C GLY A 199 21.19 -2.28 -2.66
N LYS A 200 20.46 -1.52 -3.48
CA LYS A 200 20.94 -0.27 -4.11
C LYS A 200 20.20 0.94 -3.54
N LYS A 201 20.94 1.97 -3.14
CA LYS A 201 20.38 3.21 -2.64
C LYS A 201 19.69 3.98 -3.79
N PRO A 202 18.42 4.37 -3.65
CA PRO A 202 17.71 5.10 -4.70
C PRO A 202 18.16 6.57 -4.77
N SER A 203 18.11 7.14 -5.98
CA SER A 203 18.12 8.60 -6.16
C SER A 203 16.69 9.15 -6.08
N ALA A 204 16.57 10.39 -5.61
CA ALA A 204 15.32 11.16 -5.57
C ALA A 204 15.37 12.39 -6.49
N GLN A 205 16.47 12.62 -7.22
CA GLN A 205 16.66 13.83 -8.04
C GLN A 205 15.65 13.98 -9.18
N HIS A 206 15.11 12.88 -9.67
CA HIS A 206 14.10 12.86 -10.73
C HIS A 206 12.68 13.13 -10.24
N LEU A 207 12.46 13.21 -8.92
CA LEU A 207 11.13 13.45 -8.38
C LEU A 207 10.66 14.86 -8.74
N ARG A 208 9.41 14.94 -9.19
CA ARG A 208 8.67 16.19 -9.41
C ARG A 208 7.44 16.18 -8.52
N VAL A 209 6.91 17.38 -8.25
CA VAL A 209 5.66 17.51 -7.49
C VAL A 209 4.54 16.81 -8.27
N PHE A 210 3.73 16.01 -7.59
CA PHE A 210 2.56 15.39 -8.21
C PHE A 210 1.68 16.45 -8.89
N GLY A 211 1.13 16.15 -10.07
CA GLY A 211 0.31 17.10 -10.84
C GLY A 211 1.10 18.26 -11.46
N SER A 212 2.43 18.17 -11.55
CA SER A 212 3.21 19.15 -12.33
C SER A 212 2.84 19.10 -13.81
N ILE A 213 2.72 20.27 -14.43
CA ILE A 213 2.53 20.38 -15.89
C ILE A 213 3.81 19.91 -16.57
N PHE A 214 3.66 19.07 -17.59
CA PHE A 214 4.75 18.66 -18.46
C PHE A 214 4.34 18.89 -19.91
N TYR A 215 5.34 19.11 -20.76
CA TYR A 215 5.16 19.35 -22.18
C TYR A 215 5.84 18.19 -22.94
N ILE A 216 5.10 17.54 -23.83
CA ILE A 216 5.63 16.47 -24.67
C ILE A 216 6.02 17.09 -26.01
N GLN A 217 7.29 16.96 -26.38
CA GLN A 217 7.75 17.39 -27.69
C GLN A 217 7.12 16.53 -28.80
N VAL A 218 6.48 17.18 -29.76
CA VAL A 218 5.94 16.51 -30.94
C VAL A 218 7.09 16.15 -31.87
N LEU A 219 7.18 14.88 -32.26
CA LEU A 219 8.17 14.38 -33.22
C LEU A 219 8.08 15.15 -34.53
N GLU A 220 9.24 15.46 -35.14
CA GLU A 220 9.34 16.30 -36.34
C GLU A 220 8.47 15.81 -37.50
N GLU A 221 8.40 14.50 -37.68
CA GLU A 221 7.60 13.82 -38.70
C GLU A 221 6.09 14.09 -38.58
N LYS A 222 5.62 14.45 -37.38
CA LYS A 222 4.20 14.77 -37.09
C LYS A 222 3.95 16.26 -36.92
N ARG A 223 4.97 17.11 -37.13
CA ARG A 223 4.82 18.58 -37.05
C ARG A 223 4.20 19.12 -38.34
N HIS A 224 3.09 19.83 -38.21
CA HIS A 224 2.61 20.71 -39.28
C HIS A 224 3.23 22.11 -39.08
N LYS A 225 3.60 22.80 -40.17
CA LYS A 225 4.39 24.05 -40.15
C LYS A 225 3.88 25.17 -39.22
N ILE A 226 2.60 25.16 -38.82
CA ILE A 226 1.94 26.23 -38.03
C ILE A 226 1.43 25.71 -36.66
N LYS A 227 1.69 24.46 -36.26
CA LYS A 227 1.23 23.94 -34.96
C LYS A 227 2.32 24.00 -33.90
N ASP A 228 1.88 24.12 -32.64
CA ASP A 228 2.75 24.10 -31.46
C ASP A 228 3.66 22.85 -31.46
N LYS A 229 4.93 23.08 -31.10
CA LYS A 229 5.96 22.02 -31.11
C LYS A 229 5.86 21.09 -29.89
N THR A 230 4.97 21.40 -28.96
CA THR A 230 4.76 20.68 -27.70
C THR A 230 3.27 20.59 -27.39
N ILE A 231 2.84 19.43 -26.87
CA ILE A 231 1.48 19.19 -26.34
C ILE A 231 1.52 18.96 -24.84
#